data_AF-A0A1X0SBM7-F1
#
_entry.id   AF-A0A1X0SBM7-F1
#
_cell.length_a   1.000
_cell.length_b   1.000
_cell.length_c   1.000
_cell.angle_alpha   90.00
_cell.angle_beta   90.00
_cell.angle_gamma   90.00
#
_symmetry.space_group_name_H-M   'P 1'
#
loop_
_entity.id
_entity.type
_entity.pdbx_description
1 polymer ?
#
loop_
_entity_poly.entity_id
_entity_poly.type
_entity_poly.pdbx_seq_one_letter_code
_entity_poly.pdbx_strand_id
1 'polypeptide(L)'
;MSHVQETIDPQDLFSQFDPTLFFENPVPCNEWYILAEQIVPTSVASFWETIKRWTDEPELVIPPIEKAKIITISEKDGVQVIQRELVPKRKSKDTNLVEELTYYKNEREARVVYRPMVDCGKLPFYYPKV
;
A
#
# COMPACT_ATOMS: atom_id res chain seq x y z
N MET A 1 29.78 3.11 -21.27
CA MET A 1 29.66 1.89 -20.45
C MET A 1 28.19 1.61 -20.29
N SER A 2 27.70 0.51 -20.85
CA SER A 2 26.30 0.10 -20.79
C SER A 2 25.98 -0.34 -19.36
N HIS A 3 25.07 0.36 -18.68
CA HIS A 3 24.47 -0.14 -17.45
C HIS A 3 23.70 -1.41 -17.79
N VAL A 4 24.20 -2.56 -17.35
CA VAL A 4 23.43 -3.80 -17.33
C VAL A 4 22.38 -3.59 -16.25
N GLN A 5 21.14 -3.36 -16.67
CA GLN A 5 20.01 -3.35 -15.77
C GLN A 5 19.75 -4.83 -15.43
N GLU A 6 20.23 -5.28 -14.27
CA GLU A 6 19.95 -6.62 -13.77
C GLU A 6 18.44 -6.77 -13.62
N THR A 7 17.84 -7.56 -14.51
CA THR A 7 16.44 -7.94 -14.43
C THR A 7 16.28 -8.88 -13.24
N ILE A 8 15.73 -8.36 -12.15
CA ILE A 8 15.42 -9.15 -10.95
C ILE A 8 14.33 -10.16 -11.30
N ASP A 9 14.58 -11.46 -11.11
CA ASP A 9 13.57 -12.51 -11.29
C ASP A 9 12.49 -12.33 -10.20
N PRO A 10 11.20 -12.20 -10.57
CA PRO A 10 10.11 -12.14 -9.60
C PRO A 10 10.10 -13.31 -8.60
N GLN A 11 10.58 -14.50 -9.01
CA GLN A 11 10.62 -15.68 -8.16
C GLN A 11 11.64 -15.55 -7.02
N ASP A 12 12.75 -14.84 -7.26
CA ASP A 12 13.74 -14.53 -6.23
C ASP A 12 13.17 -13.57 -5.18
N LEU A 13 12.28 -12.66 -5.56
CA LEU A 13 11.59 -11.77 -4.61
C LEU A 13 10.61 -12.55 -3.72
N PHE A 14 9.91 -13.54 -4.27
CA PHE A 14 9.04 -14.42 -3.48
C PHE A 14 9.82 -15.32 -2.53
N SER A 15 11.02 -15.77 -2.91
CA SER A 15 11.88 -16.55 -2.00
C SER A 15 12.31 -15.75 -0.75
N GLN A 16 12.27 -14.42 -0.83
CA GLN A 16 12.59 -13.51 0.27
C GLN A 16 11.35 -13.18 1.14
N PHE A 17 10.18 -13.70 0.79
CA PHE A 17 8.93 -13.48 1.54
C PHE A 17 8.90 -14.34 2.80
N ASP A 18 9.50 -13.82 3.87
CA ASP A 18 9.51 -14.40 5.22
C ASP A 18 9.17 -13.31 6.26
N PRO A 19 7.89 -12.90 6.36
CA PRO A 19 7.49 -11.84 7.27
C PRO A 19 7.47 -12.34 8.72
N THR A 20 7.97 -11.51 9.63
CA THR A 20 7.73 -11.69 11.06
C THR A 20 6.28 -11.33 11.37
N LEU A 21 5.52 -12.27 11.94
CA LEU A 21 4.11 -12.09 12.28
C LEU A 21 3.94 -11.78 13.77
N PHE A 22 3.03 -10.86 14.09
CA PHE A 22 2.79 -10.35 15.45
C PHE A 22 1.35 -10.59 15.92
N PHE A 23 0.66 -11.60 15.38
CA PHE A 23 -0.72 -11.90 15.77
C PHE A 23 -0.85 -12.33 17.24
N GLU A 24 0.11 -13.10 17.75
CA GLU A 24 0.09 -13.62 19.12
C GLU A 24 0.60 -12.60 20.15
N ASN A 25 1.56 -11.77 19.73
CA ASN A 25 2.15 -10.70 20.55
C ASN A 25 2.16 -9.40 19.74
N PRO A 26 1.03 -8.66 19.72
CA PRO A 26 0.90 -7.43 18.94
C PRO A 26 1.94 -6.39 19.35
N VAL A 27 2.68 -5.87 18.36
CA VAL A 27 3.65 -4.79 18.61
C VAL A 27 2.94 -3.45 18.42
N PRO A 28 2.87 -2.59 19.45
CA PRO A 28 2.27 -1.28 19.32
C PRO A 28 3.13 -0.37 18.45
N CYS A 29 2.50 0.35 17.52
CA CYS A 29 3.09 1.34 16.65
C CYS A 29 2.19 2.58 16.59
N ASN A 30 2.49 3.56 17.45
CA ASN A 30 1.65 4.75 17.68
C ASN A 30 0.21 4.36 18.09
N GLU A 31 -0.79 4.78 17.31
CA GLU A 31 -2.22 4.45 17.51
C GLU A 31 -2.61 3.08 16.94
N TRP A 32 -1.66 2.32 16.37
CA TRP A 32 -1.88 1.09 15.63
C TRP A 32 -1.08 -0.09 16.19
N TYR A 33 -1.34 -1.29 15.66
CA TYR A 33 -0.55 -2.50 15.92
C TYR A 33 0.07 -3.00 14.62
N ILE A 34 1.31 -3.47 14.69
CA ILE A 34 1.97 -4.18 13.60
C ILE A 34 1.42 -5.61 13.61
N LEU A 35 0.92 -6.09 12.47
CA LEU A 35 0.47 -7.48 12.30
C LEU A 35 1.54 -8.36 11.65
N ALA A 36 2.33 -7.76 10.76
CA ALA A 36 3.44 -8.41 10.06
C ALA A 36 4.49 -7.37 9.67
N GLU A 37 5.77 -7.74 9.67
CA GLU A 37 6.89 -6.92 9.21
C GLU A 37 7.87 -7.77 8.39
N GLN A 38 8.42 -7.21 7.32
CA GLN A 38 9.46 -7.86 6.54
C GLN A 38 10.46 -6.83 6.02
N ILE A 39 11.74 -7.18 6.06
CA ILE A 39 12.82 -6.41 5.42
C ILE A 39 13.10 -7.04 4.06
N VAL A 40 12.95 -6.25 2.99
CA VAL A 40 13.27 -6.68 1.61
C VAL A 40 14.46 -5.85 1.10
N PRO A 41 15.54 -6.46 0.58
CA PRO A 41 16.65 -5.75 -0.04
C PRO A 41 16.22 -5.12 -1.36
N THR A 42 15.59 -3.96 -1.29
CA THR A 42 15.11 -3.20 -2.45
C THR A 42 15.72 -1.80 -2.48
N SER A 43 15.95 -1.27 -3.68
CA SER A 43 16.41 0.10 -3.84
C SER A 43 15.25 1.08 -3.59
N VAL A 44 15.56 2.32 -3.21
CA VAL A 44 14.54 3.39 -3.08
C VAL A 44 13.76 3.59 -4.38
N ALA A 45 14.43 3.43 -5.54
CA ALA A 45 13.80 3.52 -6.85
C ALA A 45 12.76 2.40 -7.05
N SER A 46 13.15 1.15 -6.76
CA SER A 46 12.28 -0.03 -6.87
C SER A 46 11.11 0.02 -5.90
N PHE A 47 11.32 0.55 -4.69
CA PHE A 47 10.23 0.81 -3.73
C PHE A 47 9.19 1.75 -4.35
N TRP A 48 9.60 2.91 -4.86
CA TRP A 48 8.66 3.89 -5.41
C TRP A 48 7.98 3.45 -6.70
N GLU A 49 8.66 2.67 -7.54
CA GLU A 49 8.05 2.02 -8.70
C GLU A 49 6.91 1.08 -8.27
N THR A 50 7.16 0.27 -7.24
CA THR A 50 6.16 -0.64 -6.65
C THR A 50 4.98 0.13 -6.07
N ILE A 51 5.24 1.14 -5.23
CA ILE A 51 4.18 1.96 -4.61
C ILE A 51 3.36 2.69 -5.67
N LYS A 52 3.99 3.22 -6.72
CA LYS A 52 3.28 3.84 -7.85
C LYS A 52 2.36 2.83 -8.50
N ARG A 53 2.86 1.62 -8.81
CA ARG A 53 2.05 0.56 -9.41
C ARG A 53 0.87 0.16 -8.53
N TRP A 54 1.06 -0.02 -7.23
CA TRP A 54 -0.03 -0.35 -6.30
C TRP A 54 -1.06 0.77 -6.15
N THR A 55 -0.63 2.01 -6.41
CA THR A 55 -1.50 3.18 -6.37
C THR A 55 -2.37 3.28 -7.61
N ASP A 56 -1.80 2.97 -8.77
CA ASP A 56 -2.50 2.99 -10.06
C ASP A 56 -3.34 1.71 -10.27
N GLU A 57 -2.84 0.55 -9.81
CA GLU A 57 -3.37 -0.81 -10.03
C GLU A 57 -3.61 -1.56 -8.69
N PRO A 58 -4.47 -1.05 -7.78
CA PRO A 58 -4.68 -1.65 -6.46
C PRO A 58 -5.22 -3.08 -6.50
N GLU A 59 -5.90 -3.49 -7.57
CA GLU A 59 -6.45 -4.83 -7.74
C GLU A 59 -5.39 -5.94 -7.71
N LEU A 60 -4.11 -5.59 -7.90
CA LEU A 60 -2.98 -6.51 -7.80
C LEU A 60 -2.63 -6.86 -6.34
N VAL A 61 -3.00 -6.00 -5.37
CA VAL A 61 -2.57 -6.15 -3.96
C VAL A 61 -3.70 -6.02 -2.94
N ILE A 62 -4.85 -5.46 -3.32
CA ILE A 62 -6.02 -5.28 -2.46
C ILE A 62 -7.21 -6.03 -3.08
N PRO A 63 -7.38 -7.34 -2.85
CA PRO A 63 -8.62 -8.02 -3.22
C PRO A 63 -9.75 -7.63 -2.24
N PRO A 64 -11.04 -7.54 -2.67
CA PRO A 64 -11.60 -7.65 -4.02
C PRO A 64 -11.82 -6.27 -4.72
N ILE A 65 -10.78 -5.46 -4.90
CA ILE A 65 -10.86 -4.22 -5.70
C ILE A 65 -10.83 -4.53 -7.20
N GLU A 66 -11.63 -3.79 -7.99
CA GLU A 66 -11.64 -3.79 -9.46
C GLU A 66 -10.65 -2.77 -10.03
N LYS A 67 -10.62 -1.57 -9.45
CA LYS A 67 -9.74 -0.46 -9.85
C LYS A 67 -9.75 0.67 -8.82
N ALA A 68 -8.82 1.61 -8.97
CA ALA A 68 -8.86 2.92 -8.33
C ALA A 68 -9.24 4.03 -9.32
N LYS A 69 -9.83 5.12 -8.79
CA LYS A 69 -9.96 6.40 -9.47
C LYS A 69 -9.31 7.48 -8.62
N ILE A 70 -8.27 8.12 -9.15
CA ILE A 70 -7.62 9.25 -8.50
C ILE A 70 -8.58 10.45 -8.47
N ILE A 71 -8.78 11.03 -7.29
CA ILE A 71 -9.65 12.18 -7.04
C ILE A 71 -8.80 13.45 -7.03
N THR A 72 -7.76 13.47 -6.19
CA THR A 72 -6.84 14.61 -6.04
C THR A 72 -5.40 14.13 -5.86
N ILE A 73 -4.47 14.96 -6.30
CA ILE A 73 -3.05 14.85 -6.01
C ILE A 73 -2.60 16.24 -5.55
N SER A 74 -1.95 16.30 -4.40
CA SER A 74 -1.31 17.52 -3.91
C SER A 74 0.08 17.19 -3.38
N GLU A 75 0.98 18.16 -3.41
CA GLU A 75 2.35 17.99 -2.94
C GLU A 75 2.79 19.25 -2.21
N LYS A 76 3.39 19.06 -1.03
CA LYS A 76 3.92 20.14 -0.21
C LYS A 76 5.09 19.62 0.63
N ASP A 77 6.21 20.34 0.62
CA ASP A 77 7.37 20.07 1.47
C ASP A 77 7.91 18.62 1.39
N GLY A 78 7.92 18.02 0.18
CA GLY A 78 8.37 16.64 -0.04
C GLY A 78 7.37 15.56 0.42
N VAL A 79 6.16 15.97 0.79
CA VAL A 79 5.04 15.08 1.10
C VAL A 79 4.00 15.19 -0.01
N GLN A 80 3.72 14.07 -0.67
CA GLN A 80 2.66 13.98 -1.69
C GLN A 80 1.45 13.28 -1.08
N VAL A 81 0.28 13.91 -1.19
CA VAL A 81 -1.00 13.38 -0.71
C VAL A 81 -1.88 13.10 -1.91
N ILE A 82 -2.35 11.86 -2.01
CA ILE A 82 -3.21 11.37 -3.09
C ILE A 82 -4.51 10.89 -2.46
N GLN A 83 -5.65 11.37 -2.93
CA GLN A 83 -6.94 10.78 -2.59
C GLN A 83 -7.44 9.95 -3.76
N ARG A 84 -7.87 8.72 -3.48
CA ARG A 84 -8.43 7.83 -4.49
C ARG A 84 -9.71 7.17 -4.00
N GLU A 85 -10.60 6.90 -4.95
CA GLU A 85 -11.78 6.07 -4.76
C GLU A 85 -11.47 4.64 -5.23
N LEU A 86 -11.56 3.68 -4.32
CA LEU A 86 -11.46 2.25 -4.60
C LEU A 86 -12.84 1.70 -4.99
N VAL A 87 -12.91 1.04 -6.15
CA VAL A 87 -14.14 0.45 -6.68
C VAL A 87 -14.12 -1.07 -6.47
N PRO A 88 -15.13 -1.68 -5.83
CA PRO A 88 -15.19 -3.12 -5.62
C PRO A 88 -15.48 -3.89 -6.91
N LYS A 89 -15.03 -5.15 -6.96
CA LYS A 89 -15.54 -6.13 -7.92
C LYS A 89 -17.01 -6.48 -7.69
N ARG A 90 -17.44 -6.63 -6.43
CA ARG A 90 -18.83 -7.01 -6.07
C ARG A 90 -19.71 -5.79 -5.81
N LYS A 91 -19.97 -4.99 -6.84
CA LYS A 91 -20.72 -3.72 -6.78
C LYS A 91 -22.12 -3.81 -6.15
N SER A 92 -22.73 -4.99 -6.13
CA SER A 92 -24.04 -5.22 -5.50
C SER A 92 -23.97 -5.52 -4.00
N LYS A 93 -22.78 -5.74 -3.44
CA LYS A 93 -22.55 -6.13 -2.03
C LYS A 93 -21.63 -5.17 -1.28
N ASP A 94 -20.68 -4.60 -2.00
CA ASP A 94 -19.65 -3.72 -1.45
C ASP A 94 -19.86 -2.29 -1.97
N THR A 95 -19.43 -1.28 -1.21
CA THR A 95 -19.53 0.14 -1.59
C THR A 95 -18.16 0.70 -1.90
N ASN A 96 -18.07 1.73 -2.75
CA ASN A 96 -16.80 2.41 -2.99
C ASN A 96 -16.18 2.91 -1.67
N LEU A 97 -14.85 2.89 -1.59
CA LEU A 97 -14.08 3.36 -0.45
C LEU A 97 -13.16 4.49 -0.88
N VAL A 98 -13.29 5.66 -0.25
CA VAL A 98 -12.29 6.72 -0.43
C VAL A 98 -11.16 6.48 0.56
N GLU A 99 -9.93 6.59 0.09
CA GLU A 99 -8.74 6.57 0.92
C GLU A 99 -7.75 7.66 0.53
N GLU A 100 -6.95 8.04 1.50
CA GLU A 100 -5.85 8.97 1.38
C GLU A 100 -4.53 8.21 1.47
N LEU A 101 -3.65 8.45 0.51
CA LEU A 101 -2.29 7.95 0.50
C LEU A 101 -1.36 9.12 0.79
N THR A 102 -0.47 8.94 1.76
CA THR A 102 0.57 9.93 2.07
C THR A 102 1.93 9.35 1.73
N TYR A 103 2.61 9.96 0.77
CA TYR A 103 3.98 9.63 0.38
C TYR A 103 4.95 10.57 1.07
N TYR A 104 5.85 10.01 1.86
CA TYR A 104 6.99 10.70 2.43
C TYR A 104 8.20 10.39 1.56
N LYS A 105 8.57 11.35 0.69
CA LYS A 105 9.68 11.25 -0.28
C LYS A 105 10.76 12.27 0.08
N ASN A 106 11.58 11.96 1.07
CA ASN A 106 12.69 12.85 1.46
C ASN A 106 13.99 12.06 1.72
N GLU A 107 15.10 12.77 1.92
CA GLU A 107 16.42 12.17 2.13
C GLU A 107 16.49 11.25 3.36
N ARG A 108 15.57 11.40 4.32
CA ARG A 108 15.56 10.65 5.58
C ARG A 108 14.52 9.52 5.60
N GLU A 109 13.56 9.54 4.69
CA GLU A 109 12.38 8.70 4.76
C GLU A 109 11.83 8.35 3.37
N ALA A 110 11.61 7.05 3.14
CA ALA A 110 10.83 6.51 2.04
C ALA A 110 9.68 5.69 2.63
N ARG A 111 8.54 6.34 2.85
CA ARG A 111 7.37 5.71 3.49
C ARG A 111 6.09 6.07 2.75
N VAL A 112 5.16 5.13 2.68
CA VAL A 112 3.78 5.34 2.25
C VAL A 112 2.83 4.97 3.39
N VAL A 113 1.77 5.75 3.57
CA VAL A 113 0.66 5.44 4.48
C VAL A 113 -0.62 5.40 3.66
N TYR A 114 -1.40 4.33 3.80
CA TYR A 114 -2.74 4.21 3.23
C TYR A 114 -3.75 4.38 4.37
N ARG A 115 -4.64 5.38 4.27
CA ARG A 115 -5.64 5.68 5.29
C ARG A 115 -7.04 5.70 4.67
N PRO A 116 -7.95 4.80 5.08
CA PRO A 116 -9.34 4.87 4.64
C PRO A 116 -10.00 6.14 5.21
N MET A 117 -10.69 6.91 4.36
CA MET A 117 -11.41 8.13 4.74
C MET A 117 -12.85 7.80 5.12
N VAL A 118 -13.03 6.85 6.04
CA VAL A 118 -14.35 6.46 6.54
C VAL A 118 -14.37 6.48 8.05
N ASP A 119 -15.56 6.75 8.58
CA ASP A 119 -15.84 6.55 9.99
C ASP A 119 -15.74 5.04 10.29
N CYS A 120 -14.91 4.64 11.27
CA CYS A 120 -14.52 3.24 11.48
C CYS A 120 -15.74 2.31 11.69
N GLY A 121 -16.88 2.83 12.16
CA GLY A 121 -18.13 2.10 12.30
C GLY A 121 -18.87 1.76 10.98
N LYS A 122 -18.38 2.24 9.83
CA LYS A 122 -18.98 2.05 8.50
C LYS A 122 -18.00 1.46 7.49
N LEU A 123 -16.92 0.83 7.95
CA LEU A 123 -15.94 0.19 7.07
C LEU A 123 -16.65 -0.78 6.11
N PRO A 124 -16.56 -0.57 4.79
CA PRO A 124 -17.15 -1.50 3.84
C PRO A 124 -16.47 -2.86 3.92
N PHE A 125 -17.22 -3.90 3.54
CA PHE A 125 -16.96 -5.35 3.70
C PHE A 125 -15.63 -5.91 3.09
N TYR A 126 -14.68 -5.06 2.71
CA TYR A 126 -13.40 -5.43 2.11
C TYR A 126 -12.44 -6.16 3.06
N TYR A 127 -12.64 -6.04 4.37
CA TYR A 127 -11.78 -6.67 5.35
C TYR A 127 -12.44 -7.94 5.89
N PRO A 128 -11.71 -9.08 5.97
CA PRO A 128 -12.24 -10.27 6.62
C PRO A 128 -12.65 -9.92 8.05
N LYS A 129 -13.91 -10.16 8.39
CA LYS A 129 -14.39 -10.12 9.76
C LYS A 129 -13.84 -11.36 10.43
N VAL A 130 -12.86 -11.20 11.32
CA VAL A 130 -12.45 -12.23 12.27
C VAL A 130 -13.51 -12.34 13.36
#